data_AF-A0AA88HT09-F1
#
_entry.id   AF-A0AA88HT09-F1
#
_cell.length_a   1.000
_cell.length_b   1.000
_cell.length_c   1.000
_cell.angle_alpha   90.00
_cell.angle_beta   90.00
_cell.angle_gamma   90.00
#
_symmetry.space_group_name_H-M   'P 1'
#
loop_
_entity.id
_entity.type
_entity.pdbx_description
1 polymer ?
#
loop_
_entity_poly.entity_id
_entity_poly.type
_entity_poly.pdbx_seq_one_letter_code
_entity_poly.pdbx_strand_id
1 'polypeptide(L)'
;MSTVDSGDLETHKAQWTTSPVPVSPAGSPPPSYSIDQPDVGGRRSHGVTFSSEAGVETQWQIPSMEDEDWSDHESSVIEDHGPYTKISTLLEAKPYLAVFINYLLCNYDPSNLFFLLITDHYKEGTSTKYMCQWAFEINTTFLVSNAPLKVQSVDEQILREIDDVLTNFASKEERLRTVFFKARKRASVAVKRELDDFRNKRQAGLAGLFGPSDDDLKGANVDMNKEIKVIETLLLPKLQEYSEEIDGCLDDRSLACASALATILSRVFNLKSQAAVYLLEKCPTFVTREKSLKTNQLLNKTKKSNIAHTYTQHSIPKDNRRTILK
;
A
#
# COMPACT_ATOMS: atom_id res chain seq x y z
N MET A 1 -28.38 -18.48 -62.05
CA MET A 1 -27.59 -19.56 -62.65
C MET A 1 -26.21 -19.46 -62.00
N SER A 2 -25.98 -20.21 -60.92
CA SER A 2 -25.32 -21.54 -60.93
C SER A 2 -23.83 -21.36 -61.30
N THR A 3 -22.82 -21.79 -60.54
CA THR A 3 -22.72 -22.81 -59.48
C THR A 3 -21.32 -22.70 -58.85
N VAL A 4 -21.26 -23.04 -57.55
CA VAL A 4 -20.15 -23.49 -56.69
C VAL A 4 -18.81 -23.90 -57.33
N ASP A 5 -17.71 -23.52 -56.65
CA ASP A 5 -16.64 -24.49 -56.32
C ASP A 5 -16.00 -24.16 -54.96
N SER A 6 -15.75 -25.23 -54.20
CA SER A 6 -15.38 -25.28 -52.79
C SER A 6 -13.87 -25.38 -52.65
N GLY A 7 -13.28 -24.61 -51.73
CA GLY A 7 -11.88 -24.73 -51.32
C GLY A 7 -11.80 -24.95 -49.81
N ASP A 8 -11.20 -26.07 -49.42
CA ASP A 8 -11.24 -26.70 -48.10
C ASP A 8 -10.64 -25.89 -46.94
N LEU A 9 -11.30 -26.02 -45.79
CA LEU A 9 -10.88 -25.55 -44.48
C LEU A 9 -10.12 -26.69 -43.77
N GLU A 10 -8.78 -26.69 -43.84
CA GLU A 10 -7.97 -27.61 -43.03
C GLU A 10 -7.99 -27.18 -41.55
N THR A 11 -8.64 -28.02 -40.76
CA THR A 11 -8.73 -27.94 -39.31
C THR A 11 -7.52 -28.65 -38.70
N HIS A 12 -6.56 -27.90 -38.17
CA HIS A 12 -5.51 -28.47 -37.33
C HIS A 12 -6.10 -28.91 -35.99
N LYS A 13 -6.48 -30.20 -35.89
CA LYS A 13 -6.72 -30.86 -34.61
C LYS A 13 -5.38 -31.12 -33.93
N ALA A 14 -5.13 -30.44 -32.81
CA ALA A 14 -4.06 -30.79 -31.89
C ALA A 14 -4.29 -32.21 -31.35
N GLN A 15 -3.44 -33.15 -31.74
CA GLN A 15 -3.36 -34.48 -31.16
C GLN A 15 -2.74 -34.36 -29.76
N TRP A 16 -3.49 -34.72 -28.74
CA TRP A 16 -2.96 -34.94 -27.40
C TRP A 16 -2.26 -36.30 -27.41
N THR A 17 -0.93 -36.29 -27.35
CA THR A 17 -0.13 -37.50 -27.17
C THR A 17 0.00 -37.76 -25.67
N THR A 18 -0.62 -38.84 -25.19
CA THR A 18 -0.44 -39.33 -23.82
C THR A 18 0.93 -39.98 -23.69
N SER A 19 1.83 -39.34 -22.96
CA SER A 19 3.11 -39.93 -22.54
C SER A 19 2.90 -41.11 -21.59
N PRO A 20 3.67 -42.20 -21.72
CA PRO A 20 3.59 -43.33 -20.79
C PRO A 20 4.21 -42.98 -19.42
N VAL A 21 3.53 -43.41 -18.36
CA VAL A 21 3.96 -43.29 -16.96
C VAL A 21 5.16 -44.21 -16.70
N PRO A 22 6.25 -43.76 -16.05
CA PRO A 22 7.33 -44.64 -15.64
C PRO A 22 6.90 -45.49 -14.44
N VAL A 23 6.96 -46.81 -14.60
CA VAL A 23 6.78 -47.81 -13.54
C VAL A 23 8.04 -47.85 -12.67
N SER A 24 7.90 -47.62 -11.37
CA SER A 24 8.97 -47.79 -10.40
C SER A 24 9.34 -49.27 -10.24
N PRO A 25 10.65 -49.64 -10.20
CA PRO A 25 11.05 -51.02 -9.91
C PRO A 25 10.95 -51.33 -8.41
N ALA A 26 10.68 -52.60 -8.10
CA ALA A 26 10.49 -53.14 -6.75
C ALA A 26 11.75 -53.00 -5.88
N GLY A 27 11.54 -52.69 -4.60
CA GLY A 27 12.61 -52.54 -3.60
C GLY A 27 13.36 -53.84 -3.32
N SER A 28 14.68 -53.76 -3.35
CA SER A 28 15.59 -54.79 -2.84
C SER A 28 15.79 -54.58 -1.33
N PRO A 29 15.81 -55.63 -0.49
CA PRO A 29 16.10 -55.49 0.93
C PRO A 29 17.59 -55.18 1.16
N PRO A 30 17.95 -54.50 2.27
CA PRO A 30 19.35 -54.21 2.59
C PRO A 30 20.10 -55.50 3.04
N PRO A 31 21.43 -55.55 2.85
CA PRO A 31 22.24 -56.70 3.26
C PRO A 31 22.37 -56.78 4.79
N SER A 32 22.49 -58.00 5.31
CA SER A 32 22.74 -58.27 6.73
C SER A 32 24.14 -57.80 7.13
N TYR A 33 24.22 -56.80 8.01
CA TYR A 33 25.48 -56.42 8.64
C TYR A 33 25.84 -57.44 9.72
N SER A 34 26.91 -58.20 9.49
CA SER A 34 27.60 -58.99 10.51
C SER A 34 28.22 -58.03 11.52
N ILE A 35 27.83 -58.14 12.79
CA ILE A 35 28.48 -57.47 13.91
C ILE A 35 29.77 -58.25 14.21
N ASP A 36 30.92 -57.66 13.90
CA ASP A 36 32.20 -58.08 14.45
C ASP A 36 32.26 -57.66 15.93
N GLN A 37 32.29 -58.65 16.82
CA GLN A 37 32.57 -58.48 18.24
C GLN A 37 34.08 -58.24 18.44
N PRO A 38 34.51 -57.26 19.24
CA PRO A 38 35.85 -57.28 19.79
C PRO A 38 35.91 -58.25 20.99
N ASP A 39 36.92 -59.10 20.92
CA ASP A 39 37.39 -60.07 21.89
C ASP A 39 37.53 -59.49 23.32
N VAL A 40 36.86 -60.11 24.29
CA VAL A 40 37.05 -59.87 25.73
C VAL A 40 37.69 -61.12 26.34
N GLY A 41 39.02 -61.15 26.31
CA GLY A 41 39.83 -62.00 27.17
C GLY A 41 40.27 -61.25 28.43
N GLY A 42 40.00 -61.80 29.61
CA GLY A 42 40.78 -61.48 30.81
C GLY A 42 40.01 -61.23 32.11
N ARG A 43 39.88 -62.29 32.92
CA ARG A 43 39.48 -62.28 34.34
C ARG A 43 40.21 -61.22 35.18
N ARG A 44 39.50 -60.58 36.13
CA ARG A 44 39.80 -60.59 37.58
C ARG A 44 38.66 -59.97 38.40
N SER A 45 38.35 -60.63 39.53
CA SER A 45 37.34 -60.27 40.51
C SER A 45 37.80 -59.14 41.43
N HIS A 46 36.86 -58.30 41.89
CA HIS A 46 36.66 -57.74 43.25
C HIS A 46 35.45 -56.79 43.10
N GLY A 47 34.35 -56.91 43.84
CA GLY A 47 34.24 -56.73 45.29
C GLY A 47 33.43 -55.45 45.53
N VAL A 48 32.23 -55.61 46.10
CA VAL A 48 31.18 -54.61 46.43
C VAL A 48 31.73 -53.39 47.20
N THR A 49 31.15 -52.18 47.03
CA THR A 49 30.42 -51.36 48.05
C THR A 49 30.35 -49.84 47.69
N PHE A 50 29.11 -49.33 47.59
CA PHE A 50 28.52 -48.00 47.91
C PHE A 50 29.33 -46.67 47.77
N SER A 51 28.79 -45.69 47.03
CA SER A 51 28.33 -44.38 47.55
C SER A 51 27.76 -43.46 46.47
N SER A 52 26.77 -42.68 46.91
CA SER A 52 25.98 -41.66 46.21
C SER A 52 26.81 -40.46 45.77
N GLU A 53 26.65 -39.97 44.53
CA GLU A 53 26.77 -38.55 44.19
C GLU A 53 26.16 -38.21 42.81
N ALA A 54 25.22 -37.26 42.83
CA ALA A 54 24.73 -36.38 41.76
C ALA A 54 24.75 -36.92 40.31
N GLY A 55 23.70 -37.67 39.93
CA GLY A 55 23.36 -37.88 38.52
C GLY A 55 22.65 -36.66 37.96
N VAL A 56 23.34 -35.91 37.12
CA VAL A 56 22.73 -35.00 36.15
C VAL A 56 21.78 -35.84 35.30
N GLU A 57 20.47 -35.65 35.45
CA GLU A 57 19.50 -36.16 34.48
C GLU A 57 19.75 -35.41 33.16
N THR A 58 20.67 -35.93 32.35
CA THR A 58 20.69 -35.66 30.92
C THR A 58 19.40 -36.26 30.36
N GLN A 59 18.37 -35.41 30.31
CA GLN A 59 17.27 -35.58 29.39
C GLN A 59 17.89 -35.87 28.02
N TRP A 60 17.78 -37.11 27.55
CA TRP A 60 18.11 -37.45 26.18
C TRP A 60 17.17 -36.64 25.29
N GLN A 61 17.65 -35.48 24.83
CA GLN A 61 17.01 -34.72 23.78
C GLN A 61 16.99 -35.63 22.55
N ILE A 62 15.78 -36.01 22.15
CA ILE A 62 15.54 -36.79 20.94
C ILE A 62 16.10 -35.96 19.78
N PRO A 63 17.11 -36.43 19.03
CA PRO A 63 17.59 -35.70 17.86
C PRO A 63 16.46 -35.65 16.83
N SER A 64 15.93 -34.45 16.58
CA SER A 64 15.02 -34.23 15.47
C SER A 64 15.82 -34.34 14.19
N MET A 65 15.44 -35.26 13.30
CA MET A 65 16.11 -35.50 12.01
C MET A 65 15.82 -34.40 10.97
N GLU A 66 15.35 -33.23 11.44
CA GLU A 66 14.90 -32.09 10.63
C GLU A 66 15.82 -30.86 10.77
N ASP A 67 16.87 -30.95 11.60
CA ASP A 67 17.67 -29.79 12.03
C ASP A 67 19.02 -29.62 11.29
N GLU A 68 19.34 -30.43 10.27
CA GLU A 68 20.64 -30.38 9.57
C GLU A 68 20.63 -29.77 8.16
N ASP A 69 19.63 -28.96 7.78
CA ASP A 69 19.70 -28.19 6.52
C ASP A 69 19.01 -26.81 6.58
N TRP A 70 18.98 -26.18 7.75
CA TRP A 70 18.70 -24.74 7.85
C TRP A 70 20.02 -24.00 7.94
N SER A 71 20.51 -23.57 6.78
CA SER A 71 21.64 -22.65 6.70
C SER A 71 21.44 -21.50 7.70
N ASP A 72 22.52 -21.16 8.41
CA ASP A 72 22.68 -20.09 9.39
C ASP A 72 22.42 -18.66 8.82
N HIS A 73 21.57 -18.53 7.78
CA HIS A 73 21.41 -17.32 6.98
C HIS A 73 20.06 -16.58 7.20
N GLU A 74 18.98 -17.19 7.73
CA GLU A 74 17.65 -16.55 7.58
C GLU A 74 16.88 -16.14 8.85
N SER A 75 17.47 -16.14 10.05
CA SER A 75 16.72 -15.67 11.26
C SER A 75 17.32 -14.50 12.02
N SER A 76 18.53 -14.04 11.71
CA SER A 76 19.18 -12.96 12.47
C SER A 76 19.17 -11.58 11.78
N VAL A 77 18.63 -11.44 10.56
CA VAL A 77 18.78 -10.21 9.75
C VAL A 77 17.57 -9.27 9.77
N ILE A 78 16.41 -9.69 10.31
CA ILE A 78 15.19 -8.85 10.27
C ILE A 78 15.11 -7.81 11.42
N GLU A 79 16.04 -7.81 12.37
CA GLU A 79 15.98 -6.87 13.51
C GLU A 79 16.16 -5.39 13.09
N ASP A 80 16.87 -5.10 12.00
CA ASP A 80 16.95 -3.76 11.46
C ASP A 80 15.94 -3.57 10.32
N HIS A 81 14.76 -3.04 10.67
CA HIS A 81 13.76 -2.65 9.68
C HIS A 81 14.21 -1.47 8.80
N GLY A 82 15.42 -0.92 8.99
CA GLY A 82 16.00 0.12 8.15
C GLY A 82 15.11 1.38 8.13
N PRO A 83 14.89 1.99 6.93
CA PRO A 83 14.04 3.17 6.78
C PRO A 83 12.59 3.02 7.28
N TYR A 84 12.09 1.79 7.43
CA TYR A 84 10.74 1.54 7.95
C TYR A 84 10.62 1.74 9.47
N THR A 85 11.71 2.00 10.18
CA THR A 85 11.69 2.24 11.63
C THR A 85 10.99 3.56 12.00
N LYS A 86 11.15 4.60 11.18
CA LYS A 86 10.60 5.94 11.43
C LYS A 86 9.96 6.50 10.17
N ILE A 87 8.76 7.07 10.31
CA ILE A 87 8.07 7.73 9.20
C ILE A 87 8.94 8.80 8.55
N SER A 88 9.63 9.64 9.34
CA SER A 88 10.47 10.70 8.79
C SER A 88 11.55 10.16 7.83
N THR A 89 12.20 9.06 8.21
CA THR A 89 13.22 8.41 7.40
C THR A 89 12.62 7.73 6.17
N LEU A 90 11.45 7.08 6.33
CA LEU A 90 10.73 6.46 5.23
C LEU A 90 10.33 7.47 4.15
N LEU A 91 9.84 8.64 4.55
CA LEU A 91 9.39 9.69 3.62
C LEU A 91 10.53 10.25 2.76
N GLU A 92 11.77 10.20 3.25
CA GLU A 92 12.97 10.63 2.53
C GLU A 92 13.55 9.50 1.64
N ALA A 93 13.33 8.24 2.00
CA ALA A 93 13.85 7.07 1.31
C ALA A 93 12.88 6.58 0.23
N LYS A 94 12.91 7.20 -0.95
CA LYS A 94 11.95 6.99 -2.05
C LYS A 94 11.71 5.53 -2.47
N PRO A 95 12.72 4.67 -2.71
CA PRO A 95 12.44 3.29 -3.12
C PRO A 95 11.70 2.51 -2.02
N TYR A 96 12.02 2.77 -0.74
CA TYR A 96 11.33 2.18 0.41
C TYR A 96 9.90 2.71 0.54
N LEU A 97 9.70 4.02 0.32
CA LEU A 97 8.39 4.65 0.29
C LEU A 97 7.50 4.05 -0.80
N ALA A 98 8.04 3.74 -1.98
CA ALA A 98 7.28 3.13 -3.07
C ALA A 98 6.79 1.72 -2.71
N VAL A 99 7.61 0.91 -2.06
CA VAL A 99 7.20 -0.40 -1.51
C VAL A 99 6.09 -0.24 -0.48
N PHE A 100 6.20 0.73 0.42
CA PHE A 100 5.17 0.97 1.43
C PHE A 100 3.85 1.47 0.81
N ILE A 101 3.90 2.35 -0.19
CA ILE A 101 2.71 2.76 -0.95
C ILE A 101 2.07 1.56 -1.64
N ASN A 102 2.86 0.70 -2.29
CA ASN A 102 2.35 -0.51 -2.95
C ASN A 102 1.69 -1.46 -1.93
N TYR A 103 2.30 -1.64 -0.76
CA TYR A 103 1.71 -2.38 0.34
C TYR A 103 0.34 -1.83 0.76
N LEU A 104 0.21 -0.51 0.94
CA LEU A 104 -1.06 0.11 1.29
C LEU A 104 -2.09 -0.08 0.19
N LEU A 105 -1.73 0.14 -1.08
CA LEU A 105 -2.65 -0.04 -2.21
C LEU A 105 -3.18 -1.48 -2.33
N CYS A 106 -2.41 -2.48 -1.91
CA CYS A 106 -2.81 -3.88 -1.96
C CYS A 106 -3.60 -4.37 -0.74
N ASN A 107 -3.44 -3.75 0.44
CA ASN A 107 -3.95 -4.32 1.70
C ASN A 107 -4.76 -3.35 2.58
N TYR A 108 -4.60 -2.04 2.40
CA TYR A 108 -5.15 -1.01 3.30
C TYR A 108 -5.75 0.17 2.52
N ASP A 109 -6.22 1.17 3.26
CA ASP A 109 -6.64 2.45 2.69
C ASP A 109 -5.43 3.41 2.59
N PRO A 110 -4.97 3.81 1.39
CA PRO A 110 -3.82 4.71 1.23
C PRO A 110 -4.11 6.17 1.66
N SER A 111 -5.36 6.49 2.04
CA SER A 111 -5.83 7.86 2.30
C SER A 111 -4.98 8.64 3.29
N ASN A 112 -4.54 8.03 4.42
CA ASN A 112 -3.72 8.74 5.42
C ASN A 112 -2.35 9.15 4.86
N LEU A 113 -1.67 8.23 4.17
CA LEU A 113 -0.36 8.48 3.58
C LEU A 113 -0.44 9.45 2.41
N PHE A 114 -1.43 9.28 1.53
CA PHE A 114 -1.65 10.18 0.39
C PHE A 114 -1.93 11.61 0.85
N PHE A 115 -2.79 11.77 1.85
CA PHE A 115 -3.03 13.07 2.47
C PHE A 115 -1.73 13.68 3.01
N LEU A 116 -0.93 12.90 3.75
CA LEU A 116 0.33 13.37 4.33
C LEU A 116 1.32 13.88 3.26
N LEU A 117 1.51 13.10 2.19
CA LEU A 117 2.42 13.43 1.09
C LEU A 117 1.96 14.66 0.29
N ILE A 118 0.69 14.69 -0.11
CA ILE A 118 0.13 15.78 -0.93
C ILE A 118 0.12 17.10 -0.14
N THR A 119 -0.26 17.05 1.13
CA THR A 119 -0.27 18.26 1.99
C THR A 119 1.13 18.69 2.42
N ASP A 120 2.13 17.82 2.35
CA ASP A 120 3.52 18.23 2.55
C ASP A 120 4.00 19.08 1.37
N HIS A 121 3.78 18.60 0.14
CA HIS A 121 4.10 19.30 -1.10
C HIS A 121 3.28 20.59 -1.30
N TYR A 122 2.01 20.60 -0.88
CA TYR A 122 1.14 21.78 -0.90
C TYR A 122 1.81 23.04 -0.33
N LYS A 123 2.67 22.88 0.69
CA LYS A 123 3.33 24.01 1.38
C LYS A 123 4.37 24.74 0.54
N GLU A 124 4.84 24.11 -0.54
CA GLU A 124 5.77 24.70 -1.51
C GLU A 124 5.07 25.71 -2.44
N GLY A 125 3.74 25.82 -2.36
CA GLY A 125 2.97 26.79 -3.12
C GLY A 125 3.46 28.23 -2.96
N THR A 126 3.73 28.89 -4.09
CA THR A 126 4.17 30.29 -4.11
C THR A 126 3.00 31.28 -4.19
N SER A 127 1.87 30.86 -4.75
CA SER A 127 0.72 31.75 -5.01
C SER A 127 -0.47 31.39 -4.14
N THR A 128 -0.85 32.33 -3.27
CA THR A 128 -1.94 32.18 -2.30
C THR A 128 -3.29 31.94 -2.93
N LYS A 129 -3.54 32.49 -4.12
CA LYS A 129 -4.74 32.18 -4.89
C LYS A 129 -4.84 30.69 -5.24
N TYR A 130 -3.75 30.10 -5.74
CA TYR A 130 -3.72 28.68 -6.08
C TYR A 130 -3.67 27.81 -4.82
N MET A 131 -2.95 28.21 -3.78
CA MET A 131 -2.96 27.51 -2.49
C MET A 131 -4.36 27.46 -1.86
N CYS A 132 -5.17 28.49 -2.01
CA CYS A 132 -6.55 28.43 -1.55
C CYS A 132 -7.35 27.38 -2.35
N GLN A 133 -7.22 27.37 -3.68
CA GLN A 133 -7.89 26.39 -4.54
C GLN A 133 -7.46 24.96 -4.22
N TRP A 134 -6.16 24.71 -4.10
CA TRP A 134 -5.61 23.39 -3.74
C TRP A 134 -6.06 22.96 -2.35
N ALA A 135 -6.15 23.88 -1.38
CA ALA A 135 -6.61 23.55 -0.05
C ALA A 135 -8.10 23.15 -0.04
N PHE A 136 -8.94 23.83 -0.82
CA PHE A 136 -10.33 23.40 -1.01
C PHE A 136 -10.42 22.02 -1.66
N GLU A 137 -9.65 21.78 -2.72
CA GLU A 137 -9.59 20.50 -3.41
C GLU A 137 -9.18 19.36 -2.47
N ILE A 138 -8.09 19.55 -1.72
CA ILE A 138 -7.62 18.62 -0.68
C ILE A 138 -8.70 18.41 0.39
N ASN A 139 -9.32 19.48 0.88
CA ASN A 139 -10.38 19.39 1.89
C ASN A 139 -11.55 18.52 1.39
N THR A 140 -12.02 18.74 0.16
CA THR A 140 -13.12 17.98 -0.43
C THR A 140 -12.78 16.53 -0.77
N THR A 141 -11.50 16.20 -0.97
CA THR A 141 -11.05 14.85 -1.31
C THR A 141 -10.77 14.00 -0.08
N PHE A 142 -10.25 14.61 0.99
CA PHE A 142 -9.72 13.88 2.15
C PHE A 142 -10.45 14.15 3.47
N LEU A 143 -11.13 15.29 3.63
CA LEU A 143 -11.50 15.78 4.96
C LEU A 143 -12.99 16.03 5.16
N VAL A 144 -13.76 16.32 4.12
CA VAL A 144 -15.22 16.48 4.24
C VAL A 144 -15.92 15.16 4.57
N SER A 145 -17.15 15.24 5.10
CA SER A 145 -18.00 14.06 5.22
C SER A 145 -18.28 13.45 3.84
N ASN A 146 -18.12 12.13 3.69
CA ASN A 146 -18.23 11.40 2.43
C ASN A 146 -17.14 11.72 1.39
N ALA A 147 -15.98 12.23 1.81
CA ALA A 147 -14.86 12.41 0.90
C ALA A 147 -14.41 11.04 0.33
N PRO A 148 -14.05 10.96 -0.95
CA PRO A 148 -13.69 9.69 -1.60
C PRO A 148 -12.46 9.01 -0.95
N LEU A 149 -11.51 9.81 -0.43
CA LEU A 149 -10.33 9.37 0.31
C LEU A 149 -10.36 9.89 1.75
N LYS A 150 -11.50 9.71 2.43
CA LYS A 150 -11.72 10.26 3.77
C LYS A 150 -10.68 9.77 4.79
N VAL A 151 -9.90 10.71 5.30
CA VAL A 151 -8.97 10.52 6.41
C VAL A 151 -9.76 10.48 7.71
N GLN A 152 -9.96 9.27 8.25
CA GLN A 152 -10.76 9.04 9.47
C GLN A 152 -10.04 9.46 10.75
N SER A 153 -8.71 9.61 10.72
CA SER A 153 -7.89 9.92 11.89
C SER A 153 -8.04 11.37 12.38
N VAL A 154 -8.60 12.27 11.55
CA VAL A 154 -8.74 13.70 11.84
C VAL A 154 -10.07 13.96 12.55
N ASP A 155 -10.01 14.57 13.74
CA ASP A 155 -11.18 14.89 14.55
C ASP A 155 -11.97 16.11 14.05
N GLU A 156 -13.24 16.20 14.44
CA GLU A 156 -14.15 17.27 14.02
C GLU A 156 -13.71 18.69 14.43
N GLN A 157 -12.93 18.81 15.51
CA GLN A 157 -12.44 20.11 15.95
C GLN A 157 -11.38 20.64 14.97
N ILE A 158 -10.45 19.78 14.54
CA ILE A 158 -9.46 20.12 13.51
C ILE A 158 -10.15 20.44 12.18
N LEU A 159 -11.18 19.67 11.80
CA LEU A 159 -11.95 19.95 10.57
C LEU A 159 -12.59 21.34 10.60
N ARG A 160 -13.24 21.71 11.72
CA ARG A 160 -13.82 23.05 11.92
C ARG A 160 -12.79 24.17 11.84
N GLU A 161 -11.60 23.96 12.41
CA GLU A 161 -10.50 24.93 12.31
C GLU A 161 -9.99 25.11 10.86
N ILE A 162 -9.93 24.01 10.09
CA ILE A 162 -9.57 24.06 8.66
C ILE A 162 -10.63 24.84 7.88
N ASP A 163 -11.91 24.54 8.09
CA ASP A 163 -13.02 25.22 7.41
C ASP A 163 -13.06 26.73 7.74
N ASP A 164 -12.75 27.13 8.99
CA ASP A 164 -12.60 28.54 9.37
C ASP A 164 -11.48 29.22 8.57
N VAL A 165 -10.31 28.59 8.46
CA VAL A 165 -9.20 29.13 7.66
C VAL A 165 -9.59 29.26 6.19
N LEU A 166 -10.25 28.26 5.63
CA LEU A 166 -10.67 28.25 4.23
C LEU A 166 -11.79 29.24 3.93
N THR A 167 -12.63 29.58 4.90
CA THR A 167 -13.68 30.60 4.74
C THR A 167 -13.10 32.02 4.88
N ASN A 168 -12.11 32.20 5.77
CA ASN A 168 -11.56 33.51 6.13
C ASN A 168 -10.17 33.80 5.52
N PHE A 169 -9.74 33.04 4.51
CA PHE A 169 -8.37 33.05 3.97
C PHE A 169 -7.91 34.42 3.44
N ALA A 170 -8.82 35.24 2.91
CA ALA A 170 -8.51 36.57 2.38
C ALA A 170 -7.88 37.51 3.42
N SER A 171 -8.07 37.23 4.71
CA SER A 171 -7.55 38.05 5.81
C SER A 171 -6.23 37.55 6.40
N LYS A 172 -5.82 36.29 6.11
CA LYS A 172 -4.75 35.59 6.84
C LYS A 172 -4.01 34.57 5.98
N GLU A 173 -3.33 35.05 4.93
CA GLU A 173 -2.53 34.24 3.99
C GLU A 173 -1.53 33.30 4.67
N GLU A 174 -0.84 33.75 5.72
CA GLU A 174 0.14 32.93 6.48
C GLU A 174 -0.49 31.67 7.10
N ARG A 175 -1.80 31.70 7.43
CA ARG A 175 -2.50 30.52 7.98
C ARG A 175 -2.66 29.40 6.97
N LEU A 176 -2.67 29.69 5.65
CA LEU A 176 -2.81 28.65 4.64
C LEU A 176 -1.63 27.68 4.64
N ARG A 177 -0.40 28.16 4.85
CA ARG A 177 0.79 27.28 4.90
C ARG A 177 0.73 26.26 6.03
N THR A 178 0.02 26.56 7.10
CA THR A 178 -0.09 25.71 8.29
C THR A 178 -1.47 25.08 8.47
N VAL A 179 -2.41 25.29 7.54
CA VAL A 179 -3.82 24.88 7.68
C VAL A 179 -3.97 23.39 7.96
N PHE A 180 -3.18 22.55 7.28
CA PHE A 180 -3.22 21.10 7.45
C PHE A 180 -2.31 20.57 8.55
N PHE A 181 -1.57 21.42 9.28
CA PHE A 181 -0.55 20.95 10.24
C PHE A 181 -1.11 20.01 11.31
N LYS A 182 -2.23 20.38 11.94
CA LYS A 182 -2.89 19.54 12.96
C LYS A 182 -3.45 18.25 12.35
N ALA A 183 -4.07 18.32 11.18
CA ALA A 183 -4.58 17.15 10.47
C ALA A 183 -3.46 16.17 10.08
N ARG A 184 -2.32 16.67 9.59
CA ARG A 184 -1.15 15.86 9.26
C ARG A 184 -0.58 15.13 10.47
N LYS A 185 -0.58 15.75 11.65
CA LYS A 185 -0.17 15.07 12.89
C LYS A 185 -1.08 13.86 13.19
N ARG A 186 -2.40 14.01 12.98
CA ARG A 186 -3.34 12.90 13.16
C ARG A 186 -3.14 11.79 12.12
N ALA A 187 -3.03 12.16 10.85
CA ALA A 187 -2.74 11.22 9.77
C ALA A 187 -1.42 10.47 9.99
N SER A 188 -0.37 11.17 10.45
CA SER A 188 0.92 10.56 10.77
C SER A 188 0.84 9.49 11.87
N VAL A 189 -0.04 9.66 12.86
CA VAL A 189 -0.30 8.62 13.88
C VAL A 189 -0.93 7.38 13.26
N ALA A 190 -1.87 7.55 12.32
CA ALA A 190 -2.48 6.43 11.60
C ALA A 190 -1.47 5.70 10.69
N VAL A 191 -0.69 6.46 9.91
CA VAL A 191 0.40 5.92 9.07
C VAL A 191 1.43 5.16 9.92
N LYS A 192 1.68 5.59 11.16
CA LYS A 192 2.59 4.87 12.06
C LYS A 192 2.09 3.48 12.37
N ARG A 193 0.79 3.32 12.62
CA ARG A 193 0.17 2.01 12.88
C ARG A 193 0.23 1.13 11.64
N GLU A 194 -0.08 1.69 10.47
CA GLU A 194 0.02 0.99 9.18
C GLU A 194 1.47 0.54 8.89
N LEU A 195 2.46 1.35 9.29
CA LEU A 195 3.88 1.03 9.19
C LEU A 195 4.31 -0.05 10.20
N ASP A 196 3.78 0.00 11.43
CA ASP A 196 4.00 -1.04 12.43
C ASP A 196 3.49 -2.40 11.92
N ASP A 197 2.29 -2.44 11.32
CA ASP A 197 1.73 -3.63 10.69
C ASP A 197 2.58 -4.12 9.51
N PHE A 198 3.07 -3.20 8.68
CA PHE A 198 3.95 -3.55 7.56
C PHE A 198 5.24 -4.24 8.06
N ARG A 199 5.85 -3.74 9.14
CA ARG A 199 7.03 -4.38 9.74
C ARG A 199 6.71 -5.78 10.29
N ASN A 200 5.54 -5.97 10.89
CA ASN A 200 5.08 -7.29 11.32
C ASN A 200 4.96 -8.26 10.13
N LYS A 201 4.44 -7.79 8.98
CA LYS A 201 4.39 -8.59 7.73
C LYS A 201 5.79 -8.94 7.23
N ARG A 202 6.75 -8.01 7.34
CA ARG A 202 8.15 -8.29 6.97
C ARG A 202 8.80 -9.31 7.90
N GLN A 203 8.60 -9.20 9.21
CA GLN A 203 9.11 -10.15 10.21
C GLN A 203 8.51 -11.55 10.04
N ALA A 204 7.29 -11.64 9.51
CA ALA A 204 6.66 -12.90 9.14
C ALA A 204 7.15 -13.48 7.78
N GLY A 205 8.18 -12.90 7.16
CA GLY A 205 8.72 -13.36 5.86
C GLY A 205 7.89 -12.94 4.64
N LEU A 206 6.88 -12.09 4.80
CA LEU A 206 5.99 -11.66 3.70
C LEU A 206 6.46 -10.39 3.00
N ALA A 207 7.70 -9.95 3.25
CA ALA A 207 8.26 -8.72 2.68
C ALA A 207 8.30 -8.73 1.14
N GLY A 208 8.71 -9.87 0.55
CA GLY A 208 8.89 -10.02 -0.90
C GLY A 208 7.61 -9.93 -1.72
N LEU A 209 6.43 -9.97 -1.09
CA LEU A 209 5.14 -9.79 -1.79
C LEU A 209 4.89 -8.35 -2.22
N PHE A 210 5.55 -7.38 -1.58
CA PHE A 210 5.24 -5.97 -1.75
C PHE A 210 6.34 -5.19 -2.47
N GLY A 211 7.48 -5.81 -2.73
CA GLY A 211 8.63 -5.14 -3.33
C GLY A 211 9.86 -6.04 -3.48
N PRO A 212 10.94 -5.47 -4.04
CA PRO A 212 12.22 -6.16 -4.17
C PRO A 212 12.89 -6.39 -2.80
N SER A 213 14.01 -7.13 -2.80
CA SER A 213 14.76 -7.44 -1.58
C SER A 213 15.37 -6.19 -0.93
N ASP A 214 15.73 -6.29 0.35
CA ASP A 214 16.37 -5.18 1.07
C ASP A 214 17.70 -4.76 0.44
N ASP A 215 18.46 -5.70 -0.12
CA ASP A 215 19.73 -5.40 -0.76
C ASP A 215 19.53 -4.67 -2.10
N ASP A 216 18.48 -5.03 -2.86
CA ASP A 216 18.07 -4.28 -4.03
C ASP A 216 17.61 -2.86 -3.66
N LEU A 217 16.85 -2.70 -2.56
CA LEU A 217 16.39 -1.41 -2.07
C LEU A 217 17.55 -0.53 -1.59
N LYS A 218 18.55 -1.09 -0.89
CA LYS A 218 19.79 -0.39 -0.53
C LYS A 218 20.51 0.10 -1.78
N GLY A 219 20.64 -0.75 -2.80
CA GLY A 219 21.24 -0.40 -4.09
C GLY A 219 20.45 0.69 -4.83
N ALA A 220 19.12 0.63 -4.77
CA ALA A 220 18.24 1.64 -5.38
C ALA A 220 18.32 2.99 -4.67
N ASN A 221 18.54 3.01 -3.35
CA ASN A 221 18.59 4.24 -2.57
C ASN A 221 19.83 5.13 -2.84
N VAL A 222 20.83 4.59 -3.55
CA VAL A 222 22.05 5.31 -3.94
C VAL A 222 22.18 5.51 -5.46
N ASP A 223 21.36 4.84 -6.26
CA ASP A 223 21.36 4.89 -7.72
C ASP A 223 20.00 5.34 -8.23
N MET A 224 19.94 6.57 -8.77
CA MET A 224 18.70 7.18 -9.25
C MET A 224 18.00 6.37 -10.35
N ASN A 225 18.74 5.64 -11.20
CA ASN A 225 18.13 4.83 -12.26
C ASN A 225 17.45 3.59 -11.68
N LYS A 226 18.09 2.96 -10.68
CA LYS A 226 17.50 1.84 -9.94
C LYS A 226 16.31 2.30 -9.09
N GLU A 227 16.41 3.46 -8.43
CA GLU A 227 15.31 4.11 -7.72
C GLU A 227 14.08 4.26 -8.64
N ILE A 228 14.25 4.91 -9.80
CA ILE A 228 13.17 5.11 -10.77
C ILE A 228 12.59 3.76 -11.20
N LYS A 229 13.43 2.78 -11.53
CA LYS A 229 12.97 1.46 -11.95
C LYS A 229 12.11 0.76 -10.88
N VAL A 230 12.51 0.83 -9.61
CA VAL A 230 11.73 0.25 -8.49
C VAL A 230 10.38 0.94 -8.37
N ILE A 231 10.36 2.28 -8.37
CA ILE A 231 9.13 3.06 -8.25
C ILE A 231 8.18 2.74 -9.41
N GLU A 232 8.70 2.73 -10.64
CA GLU A 232 7.90 2.48 -11.84
C GLU A 232 7.32 1.08 -11.87
N THR A 233 8.13 0.07 -11.56
CA THR A 233 7.70 -1.34 -11.55
C THR A 233 6.56 -1.57 -10.56
N LEU A 234 6.59 -0.89 -9.41
CA LEU A 234 5.59 -1.07 -8.36
C LEU A 234 4.33 -0.22 -8.58
N LEU A 235 4.49 1.05 -8.98
CA LEU A 235 3.41 2.03 -8.91
C LEU A 235 2.79 2.41 -10.26
N LEU A 236 3.52 2.31 -11.38
CA LEU A 236 2.91 2.60 -12.69
C LEU A 236 1.81 1.61 -13.07
N PRO A 237 1.92 0.28 -12.82
CA PRO A 237 0.82 -0.65 -13.09
C PRO A 237 -0.44 -0.28 -12.30
N LYS A 238 -0.29 0.15 -11.04
CA LYS A 238 -1.40 0.63 -10.21
C LYS A 238 -2.05 1.89 -10.75
N LEU A 239 -1.26 2.84 -11.24
CA LEU A 239 -1.80 4.03 -11.90
C LEU A 239 -2.51 3.67 -13.22
N GLN A 240 -1.97 2.73 -13.98
CA GLN A 240 -2.57 2.26 -15.22
C GLN A 240 -3.94 1.61 -14.97
N GLU A 241 -4.04 0.72 -13.97
CA GLU A 241 -5.28 0.09 -13.51
C GLU A 241 -6.34 1.16 -13.21
N TYR A 242 -6.01 2.16 -12.39
CA TYR A 242 -6.92 3.27 -12.12
C TYR A 242 -7.26 4.09 -13.37
N SER A 243 -6.33 4.24 -14.32
CA SER A 243 -6.57 5.01 -15.56
C SER A 243 -7.52 4.33 -16.52
N GLU A 244 -7.51 2.99 -16.58
CA GLU A 244 -8.43 2.21 -17.42
C GLU A 244 -9.84 2.21 -16.81
N GLU A 245 -9.95 2.19 -15.48
CA GLU A 245 -11.23 2.39 -14.78
C GLU A 245 -11.84 3.78 -15.05
N ILE A 246 -10.99 4.81 -15.30
CA ILE A 246 -11.45 6.18 -15.61
C ILE A 246 -12.32 6.23 -16.87
N ASP A 247 -12.02 5.42 -17.87
CA ASP A 247 -12.70 5.43 -19.16
C ASP A 247 -14.00 4.60 -19.15
N GLY A 248 -14.27 3.82 -18.10
CA GLY A 248 -15.31 2.77 -18.09
C GLY A 248 -16.62 3.05 -17.35
N CYS A 249 -16.64 3.90 -16.30
CA CYS A 249 -17.79 4.36 -15.47
C CYS A 249 -17.30 4.50 -14.01
N LEU A 250 -16.68 5.63 -13.68
CA LEU A 250 -16.00 5.84 -12.41
C LEU A 250 -16.92 5.94 -11.19
N ASP A 251 -16.52 5.27 -10.12
CA ASP A 251 -16.84 5.72 -8.78
C ASP A 251 -15.87 6.85 -8.35
N ASP A 252 -16.33 7.72 -7.45
CA ASP A 252 -15.57 8.92 -7.08
C ASP A 252 -14.24 8.59 -6.36
N ARG A 253 -14.10 7.36 -5.83
CA ARG A 253 -12.90 6.88 -5.13
C ARG A 253 -11.77 6.50 -6.09
N SER A 254 -12.00 5.72 -7.13
CA SER A 254 -10.93 5.37 -8.09
C SER A 254 -10.36 6.61 -8.77
N LEU A 255 -11.19 7.60 -9.12
CA LEU A 255 -10.71 8.88 -9.66
C LEU A 255 -9.83 9.63 -8.65
N ALA A 256 -10.22 9.67 -7.39
CA ALA A 256 -9.44 10.33 -6.35
C ALA A 256 -8.11 9.60 -6.08
N CYS A 257 -8.11 8.26 -6.06
CA CYS A 257 -6.92 7.42 -5.97
C CYS A 257 -5.96 7.70 -7.14
N ALA A 258 -6.47 7.66 -8.38
CA ALA A 258 -5.68 7.95 -9.58
C ALA A 258 -5.03 9.34 -9.48
N SER A 259 -5.82 10.33 -9.07
CA SER A 259 -5.37 11.72 -8.96
C SER A 259 -4.28 11.89 -7.89
N ALA A 260 -4.45 11.22 -6.75
CA ALA A 260 -3.52 11.29 -5.64
C ALA A 260 -2.21 10.58 -5.99
N LEU A 261 -2.29 9.38 -6.56
CA LEU A 261 -1.13 8.60 -6.98
C LEU A 261 -0.36 9.31 -8.09
N ALA A 262 -1.04 9.86 -9.11
CA ALA A 262 -0.41 10.65 -10.16
C ALA A 262 0.33 11.89 -9.59
N THR A 263 -0.25 12.54 -8.59
CA THR A 263 0.41 13.67 -7.90
C THR A 263 1.66 13.21 -7.18
N ILE A 264 1.61 12.10 -6.46
CA ILE A 264 2.76 11.57 -5.72
C ILE A 264 3.88 11.16 -6.69
N LEU A 265 3.56 10.46 -7.78
CA LEU A 265 4.52 10.06 -8.80
C LEU A 265 5.21 11.25 -9.46
N SER A 266 4.45 12.30 -9.79
CA SER A 266 4.99 13.49 -10.45
C SER A 266 5.69 14.49 -9.52
N ARG A 267 5.24 14.63 -8.27
CA ARG A 267 5.72 15.69 -7.35
C ARG A 267 6.64 15.18 -6.24
N VAL A 268 6.33 14.02 -5.68
CA VAL A 268 7.13 13.42 -4.59
C VAL A 268 8.28 12.63 -5.19
N PHE A 269 7.98 11.70 -6.11
CA PHE A 269 9.00 10.89 -6.77
C PHE A 269 9.71 11.62 -7.91
N ASN A 270 9.09 12.67 -8.47
CA ASN A 270 9.64 13.44 -9.60
C ASN A 270 9.91 12.56 -10.84
N LEU A 271 9.03 11.59 -11.12
CA LEU A 271 9.16 10.72 -12.29
C LEU A 271 8.99 11.52 -13.59
N LYS A 272 9.92 11.31 -14.52
CA LYS A 272 9.98 12.00 -15.83
C LYS A 272 10.23 11.06 -17.00
N SER A 273 10.15 9.75 -16.79
CA SER A 273 10.27 8.80 -17.88
C SER A 273 9.11 8.96 -18.87
N GLN A 274 9.34 8.59 -20.13
CA GLN A 274 8.32 8.71 -21.17
C GLN A 274 7.04 7.93 -20.83
N ALA A 275 7.20 6.73 -20.24
CA ALA A 275 6.07 5.89 -19.83
C ALA A 275 5.28 6.53 -18.68
N ALA A 276 5.96 7.08 -17.67
CA ALA A 276 5.31 7.76 -16.57
C ALA A 276 4.55 9.00 -17.06
N VAL A 277 5.19 9.85 -17.86
CA VAL A 277 4.57 11.08 -18.40
C VAL A 277 3.30 10.75 -19.20
N TYR A 278 3.34 9.73 -20.05
CA TYR A 278 2.18 9.29 -20.82
C TYR A 278 0.97 8.89 -19.94
N LEU A 279 1.20 8.18 -18.83
CA LEU A 279 0.12 7.81 -17.90
C LEU A 279 -0.34 9.00 -17.05
N LEU A 280 0.59 9.85 -16.62
CA LEU A 280 0.30 11.03 -15.82
C LEU A 280 -0.61 12.03 -16.57
N GLU A 281 -0.43 12.19 -17.88
CA GLU A 281 -1.28 13.07 -18.71
C GLU A 281 -2.76 12.61 -18.77
N LYS A 282 -3.03 11.32 -18.52
CA LYS A 282 -4.41 10.79 -18.49
C LYS A 282 -5.11 11.07 -17.16
N CYS A 283 -4.36 11.36 -16.11
CA CYS A 283 -4.87 11.47 -14.75
C CYS A 283 -4.93 12.93 -14.28
N PRO A 284 -5.96 13.31 -13.48
CA PRO A 284 -5.91 14.57 -12.76
C PRO A 284 -4.71 14.60 -11.80
N THR A 285 -4.27 15.79 -11.39
CA THR A 285 -3.26 15.94 -10.34
C THR A 285 -3.63 17.09 -9.41
N PHE A 286 -3.31 16.94 -8.13
CA PHE A 286 -3.41 17.99 -7.12
C PHE A 286 -2.22 18.94 -7.21
N VAL A 287 -2.36 20.13 -6.62
CA VAL A 287 -1.25 21.09 -6.43
C VAL A 287 -0.58 21.50 -7.76
N THR A 288 -1.36 21.55 -8.84
CA THR A 288 -0.89 22.01 -10.15
C THR A 288 -1.52 23.35 -10.52
N ARG A 289 -0.79 24.13 -11.34
CA ARG A 289 -1.28 25.43 -11.84
C ARG A 289 -2.38 25.26 -12.90
N GLU A 290 -2.46 24.06 -13.48
CA GLU A 290 -3.39 23.74 -14.55
C GLU A 290 -4.72 23.29 -13.96
N LYS A 291 -5.82 23.77 -14.56
CA LYS A 291 -7.17 23.37 -14.14
C LYS A 291 -7.42 21.97 -14.66
N SER A 292 -7.38 20.96 -13.80
CA SER A 292 -7.99 19.68 -14.17
C SER A 292 -9.51 19.85 -14.25
N LEU A 293 -10.05 19.76 -15.46
CA LEU A 293 -11.49 19.83 -15.75
C LEU A 293 -12.27 18.72 -15.02
N LYS A 294 -11.61 17.59 -14.71
CA LYS A 294 -12.21 16.42 -14.05
C LYS A 294 -12.29 16.58 -12.52
N THR A 295 -11.33 17.26 -11.87
CA THR A 295 -11.43 17.56 -10.42
C THR A 295 -12.67 18.40 -10.11
N ASN A 296 -13.02 19.35 -10.98
CA ASN A 296 -14.23 20.18 -10.79
C ASN A 296 -15.53 19.35 -10.72
N GLN A 297 -15.58 18.15 -11.32
CA GLN A 297 -16.76 17.27 -11.22
C GLN A 297 -16.93 16.70 -9.80
N LEU A 298 -15.82 16.36 -9.12
CA LEU A 298 -15.83 15.95 -7.71
C LEU A 298 -16.31 17.12 -6.83
N LEU A 299 -15.75 18.33 -7.02
CA LEU A 299 -16.15 19.52 -6.24
C LEU A 299 -17.63 19.89 -6.43
N ASN A 300 -18.18 19.73 -7.64
CA ASN A 300 -19.58 20.08 -7.94
C ASN A 300 -20.60 19.09 -7.35
N LYS A 301 -20.22 17.81 -7.17
CA LYS A 301 -21.07 16.82 -6.49
C LYS A 301 -21.13 17.07 -4.98
N THR A 302 -20.00 17.40 -4.35
CA THR A 302 -19.93 17.68 -2.90
C THR A 302 -20.65 18.98 -2.50
N LYS A 303 -20.79 19.95 -3.42
CA LYS A 303 -21.66 21.12 -3.19
C LYS A 303 -23.14 20.74 -3.10
N LYS A 304 -23.61 19.72 -3.84
CA LYS A 304 -25.01 19.28 -3.78
C LYS A 304 -25.34 18.57 -2.47
N SER A 305 -24.38 17.87 -1.84
CA SER A 305 -24.59 17.22 -0.53
C SER A 305 -24.56 18.20 0.64
N ASN A 306 -23.75 19.25 0.59
CA ASN A 306 -23.68 20.26 1.66
C ASN A 306 -24.84 21.26 1.67
N ILE A 307 -25.58 21.43 0.56
CA ILE A 307 -26.79 22.27 0.53
C ILE A 307 -27.95 21.64 1.31
N ALA A 308 -27.92 20.32 1.57
CA ALA A 308 -29.01 19.63 2.27
C ALA A 308 -29.06 19.86 3.80
N HIS A 309 -28.02 20.45 4.42
CA HIS A 309 -27.98 20.69 5.87
C HIS A 309 -28.29 22.13 6.32
N THR A 310 -28.73 22.98 5.41
CA THR A 310 -29.24 24.32 5.75
C THR A 310 -30.44 24.60 4.88
N TYR A 311 -31.64 24.44 5.45
CA TYR A 311 -32.89 25.21 5.22
C TYR A 311 -34.13 24.36 5.61
N THR A 312 -34.34 24.17 6.91
CA THR A 312 -35.70 24.09 7.48
C THR A 312 -36.02 25.43 8.13
N GLN A 313 -36.12 26.48 7.31
CA GLN A 313 -36.82 27.68 7.74
C GLN A 313 -38.31 27.34 7.83
N HIS A 314 -38.85 27.54 9.03
CA HIS A 314 -40.26 27.44 9.34
C HIS A 314 -41.05 28.37 8.41
N SER A 315 -41.81 27.77 7.49
CA SER A 315 -42.85 28.46 6.74
C SER A 315 -44.03 28.75 7.65
N ILE A 316 -44.15 29.99 8.11
CA ILE A 316 -45.38 30.53 8.72
C ILE A 316 -46.43 30.65 7.60
N PRO A 317 -47.59 29.97 7.67
CA PRO A 317 -48.62 30.12 6.66
C PRO A 317 -49.26 31.52 6.76
N LYS A 318 -49.25 32.26 5.66
CA LYS A 318 -50.06 33.48 5.52
C LYS A 318 -51.51 33.06 5.30
N ASP A 319 -52.33 33.18 6.33
CA ASP A 319 -53.78 33.05 6.18
C ASP A 319 -54.33 34.34 5.58
N ASN A 320 -54.80 34.26 4.34
CA ASN A 320 -55.37 35.35 3.59
C ASN A 320 -56.87 35.08 3.42
N ARG A 321 -57.65 35.34 4.48
CA ARG A 321 -59.11 35.47 4.39
C ARG A 321 -59.52 36.93 4.39
N ARG A 322 -59.75 37.47 3.20
CA ARG A 322 -60.67 38.60 2.97
C ARG A 322 -62.08 38.04 2.78
N THR A 323 -63.08 38.93 2.87
CA THR A 323 -64.56 38.77 2.77
C THR A 323 -65.25 38.31 4.08
N ILE A 324 -66.34 38.91 4.58
CA ILE A 324 -67.36 39.82 4.02
C ILE A 324 -68.26 40.33 5.20
N LEU A 325 -68.79 41.57 5.10
CA LEU A 325 -70.02 42.17 5.71
C LEU A 325 -70.21 42.02 7.25
N LYS A 326 -70.56 43.06 8.02
CA LYS A 326 -71.61 44.06 7.87
C LYS A 326 -71.43 45.14 8.94
#